data_AF-X0UVZ7-F1
#
_entry.id   AF-X0UVZ7-F1
#
_cell.length_a   1.000
_cell.length_b   1.000
_cell.length_c   1.000
_cell.angle_alpha   90.00
_cell.angle_beta   90.00
_cell.angle_gamma   90.00
#
_symmetry.space_group_name_H-M   'P 1'
#
loop_
_entity.id
_entity.type
_entity.pdbx_description
1 polymer ?
#
loop_
_entity_poly.entity_id
_entity_poly.type
_entity_poly.pdbx_seq_one_letter_code
_entity_poly.pdbx_strand_id
1 'polypeptide(L)'
;MMIAIANVWFKEHLCDREFVDKWVEPEGLKRWKAYVLGTDGGVDKTPQWAEGICGVPAETIEEFARLYARSKPVNLNVSLSMGRQFYGENPTRAAMYLQALTGNTFIPGGTPAAETGLPLGRSTAPSPRVDWQRIPGTYDPPTLMAAFK
;
A
#
# COMPACT_ATOMS: atom_id res chain seq x y z
N MET A 1 -9.43 -5.93 6.31
CA MET A 1 -9.47 -6.00 4.83
C MET A 1 -8.15 -6.48 4.21
N MET A 2 -7.06 -5.69 4.16
CA MET A 2 -5.82 -6.07 3.45
C MET A 2 -5.22 -7.43 3.84
N ILE A 3 -5.29 -7.80 5.12
CA ILE A 3 -4.81 -9.11 5.59
C ILE A 3 -5.65 -10.27 5.02
N ALA A 4 -6.97 -10.09 4.89
CA ALA A 4 -7.84 -11.09 4.30
C ALA A 4 -7.65 -11.23 2.78
N ILE A 5 -7.27 -10.15 2.10
CA ILE A 5 -6.86 -10.22 0.70
C ILE A 5 -5.64 -11.14 0.55
N ALA A 6 -4.63 -10.99 1.40
CA ALA A 6 -3.47 -11.88 1.40
C ALA A 6 -3.83 -13.34 1.74
N ASN A 7 -4.81 -13.55 2.63
CA ASN A 7 -5.31 -14.88 2.97
C ASN A 7 -5.82 -15.62 1.72
N VAL A 8 -6.62 -14.94 0.89
CA VAL A 8 -7.11 -15.47 -0.40
C VAL A 8 -5.93 -15.81 -1.31
N TRP A 9 -4.95 -14.92 -1.46
CA TRP A 9 -3.80 -15.18 -2.33
C TRP A 9 -2.95 -16.36 -1.87
N PHE A 10 -2.80 -16.55 -0.56
CA PHE A 10 -2.07 -17.69 -0.03
C PHE A 10 -2.79 -19.02 -0.21
N LYS A 11 -4.12 -19.03 -0.10
CA LYS A 11 -4.96 -20.24 -0.28
C LYS A 11 -5.14 -20.59 -1.75
N GLU A 12 -5.33 -19.59 -2.61
CA GLU A 12 -5.54 -19.77 -4.06
C GLU A 12 -4.22 -19.75 -4.86
N HIS A 13 -3.07 -19.60 -4.19
CA HIS A 13 -1.74 -19.56 -4.81
C HIS A 13 -1.57 -18.46 -5.87
N LEU A 14 -2.11 -17.27 -5.62
CA LEU A 14 -2.14 -16.15 -6.57
C LEU A 14 -0.94 -15.19 -6.47
N CYS A 15 0.01 -15.44 -5.57
CA CYS A 15 1.22 -14.61 -5.44
C CYS A 15 2.18 -14.80 -6.63
N ASP A 16 2.91 -13.74 -6.97
CA ASP A 16 4.00 -13.76 -7.94
C ASP A 16 5.21 -14.51 -7.36
N ARG A 17 5.30 -15.81 -7.67
CA ARG A 17 6.32 -16.70 -7.10
C ARG A 17 7.74 -16.27 -7.47
N GLU A 18 7.97 -15.87 -8.72
CA GLU A 18 9.30 -15.46 -9.18
C GLU A 18 9.79 -14.22 -8.45
N PHE A 19 8.91 -13.23 -8.26
CA PHE A 19 9.26 -12.05 -7.48
C PHE A 19 9.50 -12.39 -6.01
N VAL A 20 8.60 -13.17 -5.41
CA VAL A 20 8.67 -13.56 -4.00
C VAL A 20 9.97 -14.32 -3.70
N ASP A 21 10.28 -15.34 -4.49
CA ASP A 21 11.46 -16.19 -4.26
C ASP A 21 12.77 -15.41 -4.42
N LYS A 22 12.78 -14.37 -5.27
CA LYS A 22 13.98 -13.57 -5.55
C LYS A 22 14.19 -12.41 -4.57
N TRP A 23 13.11 -11.77 -4.13
CA TRP A 23 13.19 -10.46 -3.47
C TRP A 23 12.58 -10.38 -2.08
N VAL A 24 11.78 -11.38 -1.65
CA VAL A 24 11.13 -11.37 -0.34
C VAL A 24 11.90 -12.26 0.62
N GLU A 25 12.17 -11.74 1.82
CA GLU A 25 12.89 -12.51 2.85
C GLU A 25 12.03 -13.71 3.32
N PRO A 26 12.54 -14.94 3.21
CA PRO A 26 11.73 -16.15 3.31
C PRO A 26 11.20 -16.44 4.72
N GLU A 27 11.97 -16.19 5.79
CA GLU A 27 11.53 -16.50 7.15
C GLU A 27 10.46 -15.51 7.63
N GLY A 28 10.61 -14.23 7.28
CA GLY A 28 9.62 -13.19 7.49
C GLY A 28 8.31 -13.49 6.76
N LEU A 29 8.39 -13.91 5.51
CA LEU A 29 7.22 -14.34 4.75
C LEU A 29 6.55 -15.55 5.38
N LYS A 30 7.31 -16.56 5.80
CA LYS A 30 6.79 -17.77 6.46
C LYS A 30 6.05 -17.43 7.75
N ARG A 31 6.64 -16.60 8.61
CA ARG A 31 6.03 -16.13 9.86
C ARG A 31 4.76 -15.33 9.59
N TRP A 32 4.79 -14.43 8.63
CA TRP A 32 3.62 -13.62 8.29
C TRP A 32 2.51 -14.47 7.67
N LYS A 33 2.83 -15.38 6.75
CA LYS A 33 1.87 -16.33 6.18
C LYS A 33 1.22 -17.19 7.27
N ALA A 34 1.99 -17.66 8.25
CA ALA A 34 1.43 -18.42 9.38
C ALA A 34 0.42 -17.58 10.19
N TYR A 35 0.74 -16.31 10.46
CA TYR A 35 -0.18 -15.37 11.12
C TYR A 35 -1.45 -15.10 10.29
N VAL A 36 -1.32 -14.94 8.97
CA VAL A 36 -2.47 -14.67 8.08
C VAL A 36 -3.40 -15.90 7.99
N LEU A 37 -2.82 -17.10 7.95
CA LEU A 37 -3.57 -18.36 7.86
C LEU A 37 -3.99 -18.92 9.23
N GLY A 38 -3.55 -18.30 10.34
CA GLY A 38 -3.80 -18.77 11.70
C GLY A 38 -3.09 -20.08 12.06
N THR A 39 -2.08 -20.51 11.29
CA THR A 39 -1.36 -21.78 11.56
C THR A 39 -0.33 -21.65 12.69
N ASP A 40 -0.16 -20.46 13.25
CA ASP A 40 0.65 -20.16 14.43
C ASP A 40 -0.13 -20.28 15.76
N GLY A 41 -1.34 -20.85 15.71
CA GLY A 41 -2.27 -20.91 16.84
C GLY A 41 -3.19 -19.68 16.93
N GLY A 42 -3.10 -18.76 15.96
CA GLY A 42 -3.99 -17.62 15.81
C GLY A 42 -5.29 -17.95 15.08
N VAL A 43 -6.03 -16.88 14.75
CA VAL A 43 -7.28 -16.96 13.99
C VAL A 43 -6.98 -16.87 12.50
N ASP A 44 -7.58 -17.75 11.70
CA ASP A 44 -7.54 -17.68 10.24
C ASP A 44 -8.19 -16.38 9.74
N LYS A 45 -7.42 -15.53 9.07
CA LYS A 45 -7.85 -14.17 8.67
C LYS A 45 -8.62 -14.20 7.36
N THR A 46 -9.70 -14.98 7.33
CA THR A 46 -10.56 -15.15 6.17
C THR A 46 -11.30 -13.85 5.78
N PRO A 47 -11.82 -13.77 4.56
CA PRO A 47 -12.77 -12.73 4.16
C PRO A 47 -13.96 -12.59 5.13
N GLN A 48 -14.52 -13.71 5.60
CA GLN A 48 -15.63 -13.74 6.57
C GLN A 48 -15.21 -13.17 7.94
N TRP A 49 -13.98 -13.44 8.38
CA TRP A 49 -13.41 -12.80 9.57
C TRP A 49 -13.28 -11.28 9.38
N ALA A 50 -12.84 -10.82 8.20
CA ALA A 50 -12.66 -9.40 7.93
C ALA A 50 -14.00 -8.66 7.78
N GLU A 51 -15.04 -9.31 7.29
CA GLU A 51 -16.38 -8.74 7.11
C GLU A 51 -16.91 -8.15 8.42
N GLY A 52 -16.86 -8.92 9.51
CA GLY A 52 -17.31 -8.45 10.83
C GLY A 52 -16.49 -7.29 11.42
N ILE A 53 -15.29 -7.02 10.88
CA ILE A 53 -14.38 -5.96 11.36
C ILE A 53 -14.49 -4.70 10.51
N CYS A 54 -14.48 -4.83 9.18
CA CYS A 54 -14.44 -3.70 8.27
C CYS A 54 -15.78 -3.37 7.61
N GLY A 55 -16.80 -4.20 7.78
CA GLY A 55 -18.15 -3.99 7.24
C GLY A 55 -18.26 -4.19 5.72
N VAL A 56 -17.22 -4.72 5.07
CA VAL A 56 -17.25 -5.05 3.63
C VAL A 56 -17.63 -6.53 3.50
N PRO A 57 -18.62 -6.88 2.64
CA PRO A 57 -19.03 -8.27 2.45
C PRO A 57 -17.85 -9.17 2.07
N ALA A 58 -17.80 -10.39 2.62
CA ALA A 58 -16.71 -11.34 2.36
C ALA A 58 -16.54 -11.61 0.85
N GLU A 59 -17.64 -11.76 0.12
CA GLU A 59 -17.64 -11.95 -1.33
C GLU A 59 -16.92 -10.81 -2.06
N THR A 60 -17.21 -9.56 -1.70
CA THR A 60 -16.54 -8.39 -2.28
C THR A 60 -15.03 -8.39 -2.01
N ILE A 61 -14.60 -8.82 -0.81
CA ILE A 61 -13.17 -8.93 -0.47
C ILE A 61 -12.50 -10.01 -1.32
N GLU A 62 -13.14 -11.17 -1.50
CA GLU A 62 -12.64 -12.27 -2.33
C GLU A 62 -12.51 -11.87 -3.80
N GLU A 63 -13.56 -11.30 -4.37
CA GLU A 63 -13.57 -10.83 -5.75
C GLU A 63 -12.49 -9.76 -5.98
N PHE A 64 -12.37 -8.80 -5.05
CA PHE A 64 -11.33 -7.78 -5.13
C PHE A 64 -9.93 -8.38 -5.03
N ALA A 65 -9.71 -9.35 -4.12
CA ALA A 65 -8.42 -10.02 -4.01
C ALA A 65 -8.04 -10.72 -5.33
N ARG A 66 -8.97 -11.46 -5.92
CA ARG A 66 -8.81 -12.15 -7.19
C ARG A 66 -8.58 -11.17 -8.36
N LEU A 67 -9.33 -10.08 -8.42
CA LEU A 67 -9.18 -9.02 -9.42
C LEU A 67 -7.80 -8.37 -9.33
N TYR A 68 -7.38 -8.00 -8.12
CA TYR A 68 -6.10 -7.36 -7.87
C TYR A 68 -4.95 -8.25 -8.31
N ALA A 69 -4.93 -9.53 -7.89
CA ALA A 69 -3.83 -10.44 -8.22
C ALA A 69 -3.70 -10.72 -9.73
N ARG A 70 -4.81 -10.71 -10.47
CA ARG A 70 -4.81 -10.90 -11.94
C ARG A 70 -4.49 -9.63 -12.72
N SER A 71 -4.62 -8.46 -12.10
CA SER A 71 -4.33 -7.18 -12.74
C SER A 71 -2.85 -6.86 -12.57
N LYS A 72 -2.15 -6.53 -13.67
CA LYS A 72 -0.74 -6.11 -13.61
C LYS A 72 -0.45 -5.11 -14.75
N PRO A 73 0.13 -3.93 -14.48
CA PRO A 73 0.56 -3.43 -13.17
C PRO A 73 -0.59 -2.87 -12.32
N VAL A 74 -0.46 -2.93 -10.99
CA VAL A 74 -1.41 -2.31 -10.03
C VAL A 74 -0.68 -1.43 -9.03
N ASN A 75 -1.11 -0.17 -8.92
CA ASN A 75 -0.65 0.74 -7.88
C ASN A 75 -1.66 0.82 -6.73
N LEU A 76 -1.23 0.44 -5.53
CA LEU A 76 -1.96 0.57 -4.27
C LEU A 76 -1.40 1.77 -3.51
N ASN A 77 -2.13 2.87 -3.58
CA ASN A 77 -1.77 4.13 -2.92
C ASN A 77 -2.34 4.17 -1.50
N VAL A 78 -1.49 4.47 -0.51
CA VAL A 78 -1.89 4.61 0.90
C VAL A 78 -1.81 6.08 1.28
N SER A 79 -2.92 6.64 1.78
CA SER A 79 -2.96 8.05 2.21
C SER A 79 -2.23 8.28 3.55
N LEU A 80 -1.63 9.47 3.72
CA LEU A 80 -0.96 9.89 4.97
C LEU A 80 -1.91 9.91 6.17
N SER A 81 -3.23 10.02 5.91
CA SER A 81 -4.23 9.96 6.98
C SER A 81 -4.19 8.63 7.73
N MET A 82 -3.82 7.53 7.07
CA MET A 82 -3.79 6.20 7.68
C MET A 82 -2.76 6.09 8.80
N GLY A 83 -1.69 6.89 8.77
CA GLY A 83 -0.68 6.95 9.82
C GLY A 83 -1.09 7.74 11.06
N ARG A 84 -2.22 8.46 11.02
CA ARG A 84 -2.68 9.35 12.10
C ARG A 84 -3.72 8.67 13.01
N GLN A 85 -3.54 7.39 13.24
CA GLN A 85 -4.34 6.58 14.14
C GLN A 85 -3.43 5.66 14.97
N PHE A 86 -3.97 5.06 16.03
CA PHE A 86 -3.25 4.02 16.76
C PHE A 86 -2.85 2.88 15.82
N TYR A 87 -1.60 2.46 15.93
CA TYR A 87 -1.01 1.44 15.05
C TYR A 87 -1.03 1.82 13.55
N GLY A 88 -0.92 3.12 13.25
CA GLY A 88 -0.95 3.66 11.89
C GLY A 88 0.16 3.17 10.95
N GLU A 89 1.20 2.53 11.48
CA GLU A 89 2.23 1.84 10.71
C GLU A 89 1.72 0.55 10.06
N ASN A 90 0.73 -0.12 10.67
CA ASN A 90 0.21 -1.41 10.19
C ASN A 90 -0.45 -1.37 8.81
N PRO A 91 -1.33 -0.41 8.48
CA PRO A 91 -1.90 -0.34 7.14
C PRO A 91 -0.84 -0.12 6.06
N THR A 92 0.14 0.75 6.32
CA THR A 92 1.26 1.00 5.41
C THR A 92 2.09 -0.26 5.19
N ARG A 93 2.42 -1.00 6.25
CA ARG A 93 3.11 -2.30 6.16
C ARG A 93 2.31 -3.31 5.34
N ALA A 94 1.01 -3.43 5.60
CA ALA A 94 0.14 -4.36 4.88
C ALA A 94 0.10 -4.04 3.38
N ALA A 95 -0.02 -2.77 2.99
CA ALA A 95 0.00 -2.37 1.59
C ALA A 95 1.33 -2.72 0.90
N MET A 96 2.47 -2.47 1.56
CA MET A 96 3.79 -2.86 1.05
C MET A 96 3.90 -4.37 0.85
N TYR A 97 3.37 -5.17 1.79
CA TYR A 97 3.37 -6.63 1.65
C TYR A 97 2.53 -7.08 0.46
N LEU A 98 1.33 -6.53 0.27
CA LEU A 98 0.48 -6.89 -0.86
C LEU A 98 1.15 -6.58 -2.21
N GLN A 99 1.86 -5.45 -2.27
CA GLN A 99 2.60 -5.00 -3.44
C GLN A 99 3.79 -5.90 -3.77
N ALA A 100 4.53 -6.33 -2.74
CA ALA A 100 5.60 -7.30 -2.89
C ALA A 100 5.08 -8.69 -3.33
N LEU A 101 3.98 -9.18 -2.75
CA LEU A 101 3.42 -10.50 -3.09
C LEU A 101 2.90 -10.61 -4.52
N THR A 102 2.59 -9.48 -5.16
CA THR A 102 2.10 -9.42 -6.54
C THR A 102 3.17 -8.95 -7.54
N GLY A 103 4.40 -8.73 -7.07
CA GLY A 103 5.50 -8.27 -7.91
C GLY A 103 5.25 -6.93 -8.57
N ASN A 104 4.43 -6.07 -7.94
CA ASN A 104 4.11 -4.72 -8.41
C ASN A 104 5.06 -3.66 -7.80
N THR A 105 6.02 -4.08 -6.97
CA THR A 105 7.03 -3.19 -6.39
C THR A 105 8.07 -2.80 -7.45
N PHE A 106 8.36 -1.50 -7.58
CA PHE A 106 9.41 -0.93 -8.46
C PHE A 106 9.26 -1.24 -9.97
N ILE A 107 8.04 -1.48 -10.45
CA ILE A 107 7.75 -1.59 -11.89
C ILE A 107 7.01 -0.34 -12.42
N PRO A 108 7.10 -0.01 -13.73
CA PRO A 108 6.27 1.04 -14.32
C PRO A 108 4.77 0.78 -14.10
N GLY A 109 4.06 1.75 -13.52
CA GLY A 109 2.64 1.61 -13.16
C GLY A 109 2.38 0.89 -11.84
N GLY A 110 3.43 0.39 -11.16
CA GLY A 110 3.38 -0.15 -9.80
C GLY A 110 3.64 0.93 -8.74
N THR A 111 4.09 0.51 -7.55
CA THR A 111 4.45 1.41 -6.43
C THR A 111 5.88 1.14 -5.95
N PRO A 112 6.63 2.15 -5.47
CA PRO A 112 7.93 1.91 -4.84
C PRO A 112 7.81 1.32 -3.42
N ALA A 113 6.68 1.53 -2.73
CA ALA A 113 6.38 0.97 -1.41
C ALA A 113 4.92 1.26 -1.03
N ALA A 114 4.71 2.31 -0.22
CA ALA A 114 3.41 2.88 0.11
C ALA A 114 3.50 4.38 -0.20
N GLU A 115 3.50 4.71 -1.49
CA GLU A 115 3.62 6.10 -1.91
C GLU A 115 2.26 6.79 -1.72
N THR A 116 2.15 7.68 -0.75
CA THR A 116 1.31 8.87 -0.94
C THR A 116 1.96 9.68 -2.04
N GLY A 117 1.25 9.97 -3.13
CA GLY A 117 1.75 10.74 -4.27
C GLY A 117 2.08 12.21 -3.95
N LEU A 118 2.85 12.45 -2.89
CA LEU A 118 3.54 13.70 -2.67
C LEU A 118 4.57 13.80 -3.80
N PRO A 119 4.53 14.86 -4.62
CA PRO A 119 5.56 15.12 -5.59
C PRO A 119 6.85 15.55 -4.85
N LEU A 120 7.56 14.59 -4.24
CA LEU A 120 8.82 14.82 -3.53
C LEU A 120 10.01 15.02 -4.48
N GLY A 121 9.78 15.35 -5.77
CA GLY A 121 10.88 15.50 -6.73
C GLY A 121 10.59 16.25 -8.03
N ARG A 122 9.33 16.45 -8.43
CA ARG A 122 8.95 17.38 -9.50
C ARG A 122 7.43 17.51 -9.51
N SER A 123 6.91 18.74 -9.46
CA SER A 123 5.53 18.99 -9.91
C SER A 123 5.49 18.68 -11.40
N THR A 124 5.01 17.49 -11.77
CA THR A 124 4.80 17.12 -13.18
C THR A 124 3.51 17.71 -13.75
N ALA A 125 2.63 18.23 -12.89
CA ALA A 125 1.50 19.05 -13.29
C ALA A 125 1.79 20.53 -12.99
N PRO A 126 1.57 21.46 -13.93
CA PRO A 126 1.51 22.87 -13.59
C PRO A 126 0.38 23.04 -12.58
N SER A 127 0.72 23.28 -11.31
CA SER A 127 -0.27 23.67 -10.32
C SER A 127 -0.82 25.02 -10.77
N PRO A 128 -2.12 25.14 -11.10
CA PRO A 128 -2.68 26.42 -11.50
C PRO A 128 -2.54 27.37 -10.31
N ARG A 129 -1.57 28.29 -10.39
CA ARG A 129 -1.46 29.38 -9.44
C ARG A 129 -2.37 30.49 -9.93
N VAL A 130 -3.32 30.88 -9.10
CA VAL A 130 -4.07 32.12 -9.32
C VAL A 130 -3.08 33.27 -9.17
N ASP A 131 -2.87 34.03 -10.26
CA ASP A 131 -2.14 35.30 -10.18
C ASP A 131 -3.04 36.31 -9.49
N TRP A 132 -2.75 36.55 -8.20
CA TRP A 132 -3.48 37.50 -7.37
C TRP A 132 -3.13 38.97 -7.69
N GLN A 133 -2.28 39.23 -8.68
CA GLN A 133 -1.76 40.57 -9.01
C GLN A 133 -1.19 41.30 -7.79
N ARG A 134 -0.67 40.54 -6.82
CA ARG A 134 -0.08 41.11 -5.61
C ARG A 134 1.23 41.78 -5.98
N ILE A 135 1.39 43.02 -5.53
CA ILE A 135 2.67 43.72 -5.55
C ILE A 135 3.68 42.80 -4.83
N PRO A 136 4.84 42.49 -5.43
CA PRO A 136 5.84 41.64 -4.79
C PRO A 136 6.18 42.20 -3.41
N GLY A 137 6.09 41.36 -2.39
CA GLY A 137 6.53 41.74 -1.05
C GLY A 137 8.01 42.09 -1.07
N THR A 138 8.42 43.12 -0.32
CA THR A 138 9.83 43.49 -0.18
C THR A 138 10.62 42.55 0.74
N TYR A 139 9.92 41.62 1.39
CA TYR A 139 10.48 40.67 2.34
C TYR A 139 10.48 39.27 1.72
N ASP A 140 11.67 38.75 1.48
CA ASP A 140 11.86 37.34 1.11
C ASP A 140 12.10 36.55 2.41
N PRO A 141 11.16 35.70 2.84
CA PRO A 141 11.33 34.93 4.06
C PRO A 141 12.46 33.91 3.86
N PRO A 142 13.44 33.82 4.79
CA PRO A 142 14.48 32.80 4.69
C PRO A 142 13.82 31.41 4.70
N THR A 143 14.11 30.61 3.67
CA THR A 143 13.54 29.26 3.54
C THR A 143 14.16 28.34 4.58
N LEU A 144 13.57 28.33 5.78
CA LEU A 144 13.84 27.33 6.80
C LEU A 144 13.04 26.08 6.44
N MET A 145 13.56 25.21 5.57
CA MET A 145 13.31 23.76 5.51
C MET A 145 13.98 23.12 4.28
N ALA A 146 14.55 21.94 4.49
CA ALA A 146 15.47 21.20 3.62
C ALA A 146 14.83 20.49 2.40
N ALA A 147 13.93 21.16 1.69
CA ALA A 147 13.39 20.64 0.44
C ALA A 147 13.57 21.72 -0.62
N PHE A 148 14.21 21.35 -1.73
CA PHE A 148 14.43 22.14 -2.95
C PHE A 148 15.66 23.07 -2.93
N LYS A 149 16.77 22.55 -3.48
CA LYS A 149 17.60 23.28 -4.44
C LYS A 149 17.22 22.81 -5.84
#